data_AF-A0A2T7DME2-F1
#
_entry.id   AF-A0A2T7DME2-F1
#
_cell.length_a   1.000
_cell.length_b   1.000
_cell.length_c   1.000
_cell.angle_alpha   90.00
_cell.angle_beta   90.00
_cell.angle_gamma   90.00
#
_symmetry.space_group_name_H-M   'P 1'
#
loop_
_entity.id
_entity.type
_entity.pdbx_description
1 polymer ?
#
loop_
_entity_poly.entity_id
_entity_poly.type
_entity_poly.pdbx_seq_one_letter_code
_entity_poly.pdbx_strand_id
1 'polypeptide(L)'
;MEAHKCKERGINDIGFLDPTSINEATVGFRSTVDAGCDALVDMQDKKWILLPYNHQYMYPNSYIFPFNHHQSNLHIGCPKCSNHYILIGINLDKSKIRILDSKRLSHDLIQPCIDMLNKAFAKYRKKKQSI
;
A
#
# COMPACT_ATOMS: atom_id res chain seq x y z
N MET A 1 10.48 -4.34 8.95
CA MET A 1 11.66 -3.55 9.36
C MET A 1 11.13 -2.50 10.32
N GLU A 2 11.41 -2.65 11.60
CA GLU A 2 10.77 -1.85 12.66
C GLU A 2 11.37 -0.45 12.72
N ALA A 3 10.54 0.58 12.78
CA ALA A 3 10.94 2.00 12.87
C ALA A 3 11.91 2.26 14.04
N HIS A 4 11.80 1.47 15.11
CA HIS A 4 12.72 1.47 16.24
C HIS A 4 14.18 1.24 15.83
N LYS A 5 14.45 0.28 14.94
CA LYS A 5 15.81 -0.05 14.48
C LYS A 5 16.41 1.04 13.60
N CYS A 6 15.58 1.81 12.89
CA CYS A 6 16.02 2.98 12.14
C CYS A 6 16.50 4.08 13.09
N LYS A 7 15.75 4.33 14.17
CA LYS A 7 16.12 5.31 15.20
C LYS A 7 17.42 4.92 15.92
N GLU A 8 17.59 3.64 16.26
CA GLU A 8 18.85 3.12 16.85
C GLU A 8 20.06 3.31 15.93
N ARG A 9 19.85 3.30 14.62
CA ARG A 9 20.88 3.50 13.60
C ARG A 9 21.06 4.98 13.21
N GLY A 10 20.40 5.91 13.89
CA GLY A 10 20.45 7.34 13.58
C GLY A 10 19.76 7.74 12.27
N ILE A 11 18.96 6.85 11.68
CA ILE A 11 18.21 7.12 10.45
C ILE A 11 16.91 7.82 10.82
N ASN A 12 16.96 9.16 10.89
CA ASN A 12 15.83 10.00 11.30
C ASN A 12 15.03 10.58 10.13
N ASP A 13 15.51 10.39 8.89
CA ASP A 13 14.94 10.99 7.67
C ASP A 13 13.83 10.13 7.04
N ILE A 14 13.41 9.05 7.73
CA ILE A 14 12.41 8.10 7.23
C ILE A 14 11.20 8.07 8.16
N GLY A 15 10.03 8.34 7.59
CA GLY A 15 8.72 8.13 8.22
C GLY A 15 8.07 6.82 7.76
N PHE A 16 7.11 6.33 8.54
CA PHE A 16 6.36 5.12 8.24
C PHE A 16 4.87 5.41 8.35
N LEU A 17 4.12 5.07 7.31
CA LEU A 17 2.66 5.08 7.35
C LEU A 17 2.14 3.75 7.87
N ASP A 18 1.05 3.83 8.63
CA ASP A 18 0.38 2.65 9.14
C ASP A 18 -0.40 1.93 8.01
N PRO A 19 -0.05 0.67 7.69
CA PRO A 19 -0.74 -0.13 6.68
C PRO A 19 -2.21 -0.42 7.02
N THR A 20 -2.64 -0.29 8.29
CA THR A 20 -4.05 -0.53 8.64
C THR A 20 -4.93 0.67 8.29
N SER A 21 -4.36 1.88 8.33
CA SER A 21 -5.04 3.12 7.95
C SER A 21 -5.18 3.28 6.43
N ILE A 22 -4.15 2.91 5.66
CA ILE A 22 -4.13 2.99 4.20
C ILE A 22 -4.03 1.59 3.61
N ASN A 23 -5.17 1.05 3.18
CA ASN A 23 -5.28 -0.27 2.57
C ASN A 23 -6.32 -0.27 1.42
N GLU A 24 -6.48 -1.41 0.77
CA GLU A 24 -7.37 -1.58 -0.37
C GLU A 24 -8.84 -1.25 -0.08
N ALA A 25 -9.33 -1.52 1.13
CA ALA A 25 -10.69 -1.18 1.52
C ALA A 25 -10.87 0.33 1.80
N THR A 26 -9.81 1.02 2.23
CA THR A 26 -9.89 2.43 2.63
C THR A 26 -9.54 3.40 1.50
N VAL A 27 -8.83 2.95 0.47
CA VAL A 27 -8.26 3.79 -0.59
C VAL A 27 -9.29 4.64 -1.37
N GLY A 28 -10.53 4.17 -1.44
CA GLY A 28 -11.63 4.88 -2.12
C GLY A 28 -12.24 6.03 -1.31
N PHE A 29 -11.97 6.12 0.00
CA PHE A 29 -12.61 7.11 0.86
C PHE A 29 -11.88 8.45 0.85
N ARG A 30 -12.67 9.53 0.86
CA ARG A 30 -12.16 10.89 1.00
C ARG A 30 -11.42 11.09 2.33
N SER A 31 -11.91 10.47 3.40
CA SER A 31 -11.27 10.48 4.73
C SER A 31 -9.84 9.94 4.69
N THR A 32 -9.57 8.93 3.87
CA THR A 32 -8.23 8.36 3.69
C THR A 32 -7.28 9.34 3.00
N VAL A 33 -7.79 10.14 2.06
CA VAL A 33 -7.00 11.23 1.44
C VAL A 33 -6.65 12.31 2.46
N ASP A 34 -7.59 12.67 3.32
CA ASP A 34 -7.38 13.66 4.38
C ASP A 34 -6.38 13.15 5.43
N ALA A 35 -6.58 11.92 5.93
CA ALA A 35 -5.64 11.26 6.84
C ALA A 35 -4.24 11.10 6.25
N GLY A 36 -4.16 10.72 4.96
CA GLY A 36 -2.90 10.67 4.24
C GLY A 36 -2.22 12.03 4.18
N CYS A 37 -2.97 13.10 3.89
CA CYS A 37 -2.44 14.46 3.87
C CYS A 37 -1.91 14.89 5.24
N ASP A 38 -2.68 14.64 6.31
CA ASP A 38 -2.29 15.03 7.66
C ASP A 38 -1.04 14.26 8.11
N ALA A 39 -0.94 12.96 7.79
CA ALA A 39 0.26 12.18 8.04
C ALA A 39 1.50 12.71 7.27
N LEU A 40 1.33 13.22 6.03
CA LEU A 40 2.43 13.87 5.30
C LEU A 40 2.85 15.19 5.93
N VAL A 41 1.92 15.93 6.55
CA VAL A 41 2.23 17.17 7.30
C VAL A 41 2.99 16.83 8.58
N ASP A 42 2.53 15.84 9.33
CA ASP A 42 3.16 15.42 10.59
C ASP A 42 4.59 14.89 10.37
N MET A 43 4.84 14.28 9.22
CA MET A 43 6.15 13.74 8.82
C MET A 43 6.88 14.64 7.82
N GLN A 44 6.59 15.95 7.78
CA GLN A 44 7.18 16.87 6.81
C GLN A 44 8.70 17.08 6.98
N ASP A 45 9.25 16.74 8.15
CA ASP A 45 10.68 16.75 8.46
C ASP A 45 11.40 15.52 7.87
N LYS A 46 10.65 14.53 7.38
CA LYS A 46 11.17 13.30 6.79
C LYS A 46 11.43 13.47 5.30
N LYS A 47 12.48 12.83 4.81
CA LYS A 47 12.80 12.78 3.38
C LYS A 47 11.99 11.74 2.63
N TRP A 48 11.84 10.58 3.27
CA TRP A 48 11.13 9.44 2.74
C TRP A 48 10.04 9.00 3.70
N ILE A 49 8.87 8.67 3.16
CA ILE A 49 7.80 8.05 3.91
C ILE A 49 7.52 6.70 3.27
N LEU A 50 7.51 5.65 4.09
CA LEU A 50 7.35 4.27 3.64
C LEU A 50 5.97 3.76 4.05
N LEU A 51 5.22 3.24 3.09
CA LEU A 51 3.94 2.58 3.29
C LEU A 51 4.06 1.12 2.84
N PRO A 52 4.06 0.17 3.79
CA PRO A 52 3.75 -1.22 3.46
C PRO A 52 2.30 -1.27 2.99
N TYR A 53 2.05 -1.79 1.80
CA TYR A 53 0.70 -1.93 1.26
C TYR A 53 0.42 -3.42 1.08
N ASN A 54 -0.51 -3.95 1.87
CA ASN A 54 -1.00 -5.30 1.67
C ASN A 54 -2.08 -5.26 0.60
N HIS A 55 -1.85 -6.02 -0.47
CA HIS A 55 -2.84 -6.20 -1.50
C HIS A 55 -3.27 -7.66 -1.55
N GLN A 56 -4.59 -7.88 -1.56
CA GLN A 56 -5.15 -9.21 -1.69
C GLN A 56 -5.44 -9.48 -3.16
N TYR A 57 -4.67 -10.38 -3.76
CA TYR A 57 -4.99 -10.90 -5.08
C TYR A 57 -5.82 -12.19 -4.94
N MET A 58 -6.92 -12.22 -5.68
CA MET A 58 -7.57 -13.47 -6.08
C MET A 58 -6.84 -14.02 -7.30
N TYR A 59 -6.31 -15.24 -7.20
CA TYR A 59 -5.91 -15.98 -8.40
C TYR A 59 -7.18 -16.44 -9.14
N PRO A 60 -7.38 -16.06 -10.42
CA PRO A 60 -8.53 -16.53 -11.19
C PRO A 60 -8.46 -18.03 -11.53
N ASN A 61 -7.33 -18.72 -11.28
CA ASN A 61 -7.17 -20.12 -11.59
C ASN A 61 -7.28 -21.02 -10.34
N SER A 62 -8.51 -21.36 -9.96
CA SER A 62 -8.78 -22.71 -9.44
C SER A 62 -8.70 -23.67 -10.63
N TYR A 63 -7.55 -24.33 -10.83
CA TYR A 63 -7.50 -25.45 -11.76
C TYR A 63 -8.43 -26.54 -11.22
N ILE A 64 -9.58 -26.73 -11.86
CA ILE A 64 -10.38 -27.94 -11.73
C ILE A 64 -9.53 -29.04 -12.36
N PHE A 65 -8.82 -29.82 -11.56
CA PHE A 65 -8.28 -31.09 -12.03
C PHE A 65 -9.47 -32.03 -12.23
N PRO A 66 -9.72 -32.56 -13.44
CA PRO A 66 -10.72 -33.59 -13.62
C PRO A 66 -10.14 -34.91 -13.08
N PHE A 67 -10.26 -35.15 -11.77
CA PHE A 67 -10.07 -36.49 -11.23
C PHE A 67 -11.39 -37.25 -11.35
N ASN A 68 -11.52 -38.01 -12.44
CA ASN A 68 -12.46 -39.12 -12.50
C ASN A 68 -11.97 -40.24 -11.58
N HIS A 69 -12.58 -40.40 -10.41
CA HIS A 69 -13.18 -41.67 -9.97
C HIS A 69 -13.80 -41.55 -8.57
N HIS A 70 -15.09 -41.88 -8.52
CA HIS A 70 -15.91 -42.30 -7.37
C HIS A 70 -15.88 -41.54 -6.03
N GLN A 71 -17.10 -41.09 -5.68
CA GLN A 71 -17.67 -40.90 -4.34
C GLN A 71 -17.32 -39.61 -3.56
N SER A 72 -18.30 -38.70 -3.67
CA SER A 72 -18.88 -37.82 -2.63
C SER A 72 -18.09 -36.61 -2.07
N ASN A 73 -18.77 -35.46 -2.22
CA ASN A 73 -18.60 -34.14 -1.60
C ASN A 73 -17.45 -33.26 -2.11
N LEU A 74 -17.75 -32.62 -3.25
CA LEU A 74 -17.01 -31.56 -3.90
C LEU A 74 -16.80 -30.38 -2.92
N HIS A 75 -15.60 -30.24 -2.36
CA HIS A 75 -15.16 -28.96 -1.79
C HIS A 75 -15.00 -27.99 -2.96
N ILE A 76 -15.96 -27.09 -3.13
CA ILE A 76 -15.89 -25.94 -4.02
C ILE A 76 -14.61 -25.18 -3.62
N GLY A 77 -13.61 -25.19 -4.50
CA GLY A 77 -12.29 -24.62 -4.23
C GLY A 77 -12.43 -23.18 -3.76
N CYS A 78 -12.13 -22.93 -2.49
CA CYS A 78 -12.06 -21.59 -1.96
C CYS A 78 -10.95 -20.85 -2.74
N PRO A 79 -11.23 -19.65 -3.30
CA PRO A 79 -10.22 -18.83 -3.92
C PRO A 79 -9.05 -18.68 -2.95
N LYS A 80 -7.85 -19.12 -3.34
CA LYS A 80 -6.66 -18.88 -2.51
C LYS A 80 -6.36 -17.38 -2.58
N CYS A 81 -6.86 -16.64 -1.60
CA CYS A 81 -6.46 -15.26 -1.37
C CYS A 81 -5.00 -15.28 -0.87
N SER A 82 -4.07 -14.83 -1.71
CA SER A 82 -2.69 -14.61 -1.25
C SER A 82 -2.55 -13.14 -0.93
N ASN A 83 -2.10 -12.85 0.29
CA ASN A 83 -1.59 -11.54 0.62
C ASN A 83 -0.28 -11.31 -0.15
N HIS A 84 -0.14 -10.13 -0.72
CA HIS A 84 1.10 -9.68 -1.32
C HIS A 84 1.45 -8.29 -0.83
N TYR A 85 2.61 -8.18 -0.18
CA TYR A 85 3.08 -6.92 0.36
C TYR A 85 3.94 -6.19 -0.67
N ILE A 86 3.54 -4.95 -0.94
CA ILE A 86 4.26 -4.01 -1.78
C ILE A 86 4.77 -2.90 -0.88
N LEU A 87 5.98 -2.38 -1.14
CA LEU A 87 6.49 -1.23 -0.43
C LEU A 87 6.35 0.02 -1.29
N ILE A 88 5.57 0.98 -0.83
CA ILE A 88 5.40 2.28 -1.48
C ILE A 88 6.28 3.28 -0.76
N GLY A 89 7.24 3.87 -1.49
CA GLY A 89 8.13 4.91 -0.99
C GLY A 89 7.74 6.27 -1.53
N ILE A 90 7.42 7.21 -0.65
CA ILE A 90 7.04 8.58 -0.98
C ILE A 90 8.23 9.48 -0.67
N ASN A 91 8.79 10.14 -1.69
CA ASN A 91 9.82 11.15 -1.51
C ASN A 91 9.18 12.53 -1.42
N LEU A 92 9.25 13.16 -0.25
CA LEU A 92 8.66 14.48 -0.03
C LEU A 92 9.38 15.57 -0.84
N ASP A 93 10.72 15.58 -0.85
CA ASP A 93 11.54 16.60 -1.54
C ASP A 93 11.27 16.63 -3.05
N LYS A 94 11.29 15.45 -3.68
CA LYS A 94 11.17 15.26 -5.12
C LYS A 94 9.72 15.08 -5.58
N SER A 95 8.78 15.05 -4.63
CA SER A 95 7.36 14.81 -4.93
C SER A 95 7.14 13.55 -5.78
N LYS A 96 7.86 12.47 -5.44
CA LYS A 96 7.91 11.26 -6.26
C LYS A 96 7.50 10.04 -5.45
N ILE A 97 6.53 9.29 -5.98
CA ILE A 97 6.16 7.97 -5.47
C ILE A 97 6.99 6.91 -6.19
N ARG A 98 7.53 5.95 -5.44
CA ARG A 98 8.22 4.77 -5.93
C ARG A 98 7.53 3.53 -5.40
N ILE A 99 7.40 2.54 -6.27
CA ILE A 99 6.78 1.26 -5.93
C ILE A 99 7.86 0.20 -5.99
N LEU A 100 8.02 -0.55 -4.91
CA LEU A 100 8.91 -1.68 -4.78
C LEU A 100 8.06 -2.93 -4.64
N ASP A 101 7.93 -3.65 -5.75
CA ASP A 101 7.16 -4.87 -5.85
C ASP A 101 8.06 -6.03 -6.30
N SER A 102 8.14 -7.07 -5.48
CA SER A 102 8.91 -8.29 -5.76
C SER A 102 8.26 -9.19 -6.81
N LYS A 103 6.93 -9.14 -6.98
CA LYS A 103 6.17 -9.97 -7.93
C LYS A 103 5.84 -9.26 -9.23
N ARG A 104 6.13 -7.95 -9.35
CA ARG A 104 5.84 -7.12 -10.53
C ARG A 104 4.38 -7.26 -10.99
N LEU A 105 3.45 -7.14 -10.05
CA LEU A 105 2.02 -7.15 -10.30
C LEU A 105 1.64 -6.03 -11.26
N SER A 106 0.49 -6.20 -11.94
CA SER A 106 0.00 -5.15 -12.83
C SER A 106 -0.22 -3.87 -12.03
N HIS A 107 0.27 -2.77 -12.60
CA HIS A 107 0.12 -1.43 -12.06
C HIS A 107 -1.36 -1.06 -11.86
N ASP A 108 -2.26 -1.65 -12.65
CA ASP A 108 -3.70 -1.39 -12.59
C ASP A 108 -4.30 -1.66 -11.20
N LEU A 109 -3.79 -2.66 -10.49
CA LEU A 109 -4.35 -3.07 -9.21
C LEU A 109 -3.86 -2.23 -8.03
N ILE A 110 -2.76 -1.52 -8.20
CA ILE A 110 -2.26 -0.55 -7.21
C ILE A 110 -2.63 0.90 -7.59
N GLN A 111 -3.18 1.11 -8.78
CA GLN A 111 -3.52 2.44 -9.29
C GLN A 111 -4.45 3.23 -8.35
N PRO A 112 -5.48 2.63 -7.72
CA PRO A 112 -6.31 3.36 -6.75
C PRO A 112 -5.48 3.93 -5.58
N CYS A 113 -4.49 3.18 -5.10
CA CYS A 113 -3.59 3.61 -4.03
C CYS A 113 -2.70 4.77 -4.48
N ILE A 114 -2.13 4.66 -5.67
CA ILE A 114 -1.33 5.74 -6.27
C ILE A 114 -2.16 7.01 -6.43
N ASP A 115 -3.39 6.90 -6.93
CA ASP A 115 -4.28 8.04 -7.15
C ASP A 115 -4.68 8.72 -5.83
N MET A 116 -4.99 7.92 -4.81
CA MET A 116 -5.27 8.41 -3.46
C MET A 116 -4.06 9.16 -2.89
N LEU A 117 -2.86 8.57 -2.98
CA LEU A 117 -1.62 9.20 -2.51
C LEU A 117 -1.31 10.49 -3.29
N ASN A 118 -1.50 10.51 -4.60
CA ASN A 118 -1.33 11.72 -5.41
C ASN A 118 -2.29 12.84 -4.98
N LYS A 119 -3.55 12.51 -4.67
CA LYS A 119 -4.52 13.48 -4.13
C LYS A 119 -4.09 14.01 -2.76
N ALA A 120 -3.63 13.13 -1.87
CA ALA A 120 -3.11 13.52 -0.56
C ALA A 120 -1.89 14.43 -0.70
N PHE A 121 -0.98 14.10 -1.62
CA PHE A 121 0.22 14.88 -1.91
C PHE A 121 -0.10 16.27 -2.47
N ALA A 122 -1.09 16.36 -3.37
CA ALA A 122 -1.56 17.63 -3.90
C ALA A 122 -2.15 18.54 -2.81
N LYS A 123 -2.90 17.98 -1.85
CA LYS A 123 -3.39 18.72 -0.67
C LYS A 123 -2.25 19.18 0.23
N TYR A 124 -1.30 18.29 0.52
CA TYR A 124 -0.11 18.61 1.33
C TYR A 124 0.66 19.79 0.75
N ARG A 125 0.91 19.80 -0.57
CA ARG A 125 1.61 20.92 -1.24
C ARG A 125 0.87 22.26 -1.10
N LYS A 126 -0.46 22.26 -1.18
CA LYS A 126 -1.27 23.47 -0.94
C LYS A 126 -1.15 23.97 0.50
N LYS A 127 -1.20 23.06 1.49
CA LYS A 127 -1.00 23.40 2.90
C LYS A 127 0.41 23.97 3.14
N LYS A 128 1.45 23.33 2.60
CA LYS A 128 2.85 23.76 2.77
C LYS A 128 3.16 25.15 2.19
N GLN A 129 2.44 25.58 1.15
CA GLN A 129 2.60 26.93 0.59
C GLN A 129 1.88 28.02 1.39
N SER A 130 1.03 27.62 2.35
CA SER A 130 0.26 28.54 3.20
C SER A 130 0.90 28.74 4.59
N ILE A 131 2.03 28.08 4.85
CA ILE A 131 2.83 28.13 6.08
C ILE A 131 4.15 28.81 5.74
#